data_AF-A0A7G8EWW8-F1
#
_entry.id   AF-A0A7G8EWW8-F1
#
_cell.length_a   1.000
_cell.length_b   1.000
_cell.length_c   1.000
_cell.angle_alpha   90.00
_cell.angle_beta   90.00
_cell.angle_gamma   90.00
#
_symmetry.space_group_name_H-M   'P 1'
#
loop_
_entity.id
_entity.type
_entity.pdbx_description
1 polymer ?
#
loop_
_entity_poly.entity_id
_entity_poly.type
_entity_poly.pdbx_seq_one_letter_code
_entity_poly.pdbx_strand_id
1 'polypeptide(L)'
;MNAAKCFDVFGRVLMAAVFVNALPSKLTDFAGTAAFIASKGIPAPLAAVLLACAIAVLIAGSVLLVFGRNTTLGASLLLVFLVPTTLIFHTFPVDRGFVMNLALIGGLILAITRARGNAVPSFNHLRHKG
;
A
#
# COMPACT_ATOMS: atom_id res chain seq x y z
N MET A 1 -10.96 19.81 -13.97
CA MET A 1 -11.04 18.42 -13.45
C MET A 1 -12.32 18.31 -12.63
N ASN A 2 -13.15 17.27 -12.85
CA ASN A 2 -14.39 17.11 -12.08
C ASN A 2 -14.09 16.60 -10.66
N ALA A 3 -14.91 16.99 -9.67
CA ALA A 3 -14.66 16.72 -8.24
C ALA A 3 -14.38 15.25 -7.92
N ALA A 4 -15.05 14.32 -8.61
CA ALA A 4 -14.81 12.89 -8.48
C ALA A 4 -13.37 12.46 -8.79
N LYS A 5 -12.72 13.05 -9.81
CA LYS A 5 -11.31 12.79 -10.13
C LYS A 5 -10.37 13.36 -9.07
N CYS A 6 -10.70 14.53 -8.51
CA CYS A 6 -9.92 15.09 -7.40
C CYS A 6 -9.97 14.18 -6.17
N PHE A 7 -11.16 13.67 -5.81
CA PHE A 7 -11.32 12.75 -4.69
C PHE A 7 -10.63 11.40 -4.93
N ASP A 8 -10.63 10.88 -6.16
CA ASP A 8 -9.89 9.66 -6.52
C ASP A 8 -8.39 9.82 -6.27
N VAL A 9 -7.78 10.88 -6.85
CA VAL A 9 -6.35 11.16 -6.68
C VAL A 9 -6.03 11.38 -5.21
N PHE A 10 -6.86 12.14 -4.49
CA PHE A 10 -6.65 12.38 -3.06
C PHE A 10 -6.68 11.08 -2.25
N GLY A 11 -7.65 10.20 -2.49
CA GLY A 11 -7.69 8.88 -1.85
C GLY A 11 -6.45 8.04 -2.13
N ARG A 12 -5.96 8.06 -3.38
CA ARG A 12 -4.72 7.36 -3.77
C ARG A 12 -3.48 7.93 -3.07
N VAL A 13 -3.39 9.25 -2.95
CA VAL A 13 -2.31 9.92 -2.20
C VAL A 13 -2.35 9.53 -0.72
N LEU A 14 -3.53 9.54 -0.09
CA LEU A 14 -3.67 9.15 1.31
C LEU A 14 -3.28 7.68 1.55
N MET A 15 -3.67 6.77 0.65
CA MET A 15 -3.23 5.37 0.71
C MET A 15 -1.71 5.26 0.54
N ALA A 16 -1.15 5.92 -0.47
CA ALA A 16 0.29 5.91 -0.75
C ALA A 16 1.11 6.50 0.41
N ALA A 17 0.59 7.51 1.11
CA ALA A 17 1.28 8.16 2.22
C ALA A 17 1.66 7.18 3.33
N VAL A 18 0.84 6.16 3.60
CA VAL A 18 1.16 5.16 4.62
C VAL A 18 2.38 4.33 4.24
N PHE A 19 2.49 3.94 2.96
CA PHE A 19 3.63 3.19 2.43
C PHE A 19 4.89 4.05 2.38
N VAL A 20 4.76 5.32 1.96
CA VAL A 20 5.88 6.27 1.93
C VAL A 20 6.40 6.55 3.33
N ASN A 21 5.53 6.68 4.34
CA ASN A 21 5.92 6.87 5.73
C ASN A 21 6.75 5.69 6.29
N ALA A 22 6.62 4.49 5.71
CA ALA A 22 7.39 3.31 6.11
C ALA A 22 8.81 3.26 5.51
N LEU A 23 9.17 4.15 4.57
CA LEU A 23 10.47 4.14 3.89
C LEU A 23 11.63 4.72 4.71
N PRO A 24 11.52 5.89 5.39
CA PRO A 24 12.67 6.54 5.99
C PRO A 24 13.45 5.65 6.94
N SER A 25 12.76 4.94 7.85
CA SER A 25 13.39 4.03 8.80
C SER A 25 14.14 2.88 8.12
N LYS A 26 13.64 2.38 6.99
CA LYS A 26 14.27 1.30 6.21
C LYS A 26 15.52 1.76 5.46
N LEU A 27 15.62 3.05 5.15
CA LEU A 27 16.77 3.65 4.47
C LEU A 27 17.84 4.10 5.45
N THR A 28 17.45 4.70 6.58
CA THR A 28 18.39 5.21 7.59
C THR A 28 18.93 4.12 8.50
N ASP A 29 18.16 3.06 8.74
CA ASP A 29 18.58 1.89 9.55
C ASP A 29 18.35 0.58 8.79
N PHE A 30 19.03 0.46 7.65
CA PHE A 30 18.93 -0.73 6.80
C PHE A 30 19.43 -1.98 7.54
N ALA A 31 20.58 -1.88 8.21
CA ALA A 31 21.18 -3.01 8.93
C ALA A 31 20.30 -3.49 10.09
N GLY A 32 19.78 -2.57 10.91
CA GLY A 32 18.86 -2.91 12.00
C GLY A 32 17.55 -3.49 11.48
N THR A 33 17.00 -2.93 10.40
CA THR A 33 15.78 -3.48 9.77
C THR A 33 16.03 -4.88 9.19
N ALA A 34 17.15 -5.12 8.53
CA ALA A 34 17.50 -6.44 8.00
C ALA A 34 17.69 -7.47 9.13
N ALA A 35 18.32 -7.08 10.24
CA ALA A 35 18.45 -7.92 11.43
C ALA A 35 17.08 -8.25 12.05
N PHE A 36 16.16 -7.28 12.10
CA PHE A 36 14.80 -7.50 12.56
C PHE A 36 13.98 -8.44 11.65
N ILE A 37 14.18 -8.36 10.33
CA ILE A 37 13.59 -9.33 9.40
C ILE A 37 14.18 -10.72 9.67
N ALA A 38 15.50 -10.83 9.85
CA ALA A 38 16.16 -12.09 10.14
C ALA A 38 15.68 -12.72 11.46
N SER A 39 15.37 -11.90 12.47
CA SER A 39 14.84 -12.38 13.76
C SER A 39 13.46 -13.05 13.65
N LYS A 40 12.79 -12.97 12.49
CA LYS A 40 11.55 -13.71 12.19
C LYS A 40 11.81 -15.11 11.61
N GLY A 41 13.04 -15.60 11.66
CA GLY A 41 13.43 -16.91 11.13
C GLY A 41 13.81 -16.90 9.65
N ILE A 42 13.98 -15.71 9.07
CA ILE A 42 14.44 -15.55 7.68
C ILE A 42 15.97 -15.56 7.66
N PRO A 43 16.63 -16.35 6.79
CA PRO A 43 18.08 -16.32 6.68
C PRO A 43 18.63 -14.91 6.41
N ALA A 44 19.70 -14.51 7.10
CA ALA A 44 20.22 -13.14 7.04
C ALA A 44 20.50 -12.62 5.60
N PRO A 45 21.10 -13.41 4.68
CA PRO A 45 21.28 -12.96 3.29
C PRO A 45 19.95 -12.69 2.58
N LEU A 46 18.94 -13.54 2.82
CA LEU A 46 17.60 -13.37 2.26
C LEU A 46 16.88 -12.17 2.86
N ALA A 47 17.06 -11.91 4.16
CA ALA A 47 16.46 -10.77 4.84
C ALA A 47 16.87 -9.42 4.22
N ALA A 48 18.16 -9.26 3.90
CA ALA A 48 18.66 -8.05 3.24
C ALA A 48 18.08 -7.88 1.82
N VAL A 49 18.00 -8.97 1.05
CA VAL A 49 17.39 -8.96 -0.29
C VAL A 49 15.91 -8.60 -0.21
N LEU A 50 15.16 -9.22 0.71
CA LEU A 50 13.74 -8.91 0.92
C LEU A 50 13.52 -7.45 1.33
N LEU A 51 14.40 -6.88 2.17
CA LEU A 51 14.34 -5.48 2.53
C LEU A 51 14.56 -4.56 1.33
N ALA A 52 15.56 -4.85 0.50
CA ALA A 52 15.82 -4.08 -0.72
C ALA A 52 14.63 -4.16 -1.70
N CYS A 53 14.08 -5.37 -1.90
CA CYS A 53 12.86 -5.56 -2.70
C CYS A 53 11.67 -4.81 -2.12
N ALA A 54 11.47 -4.83 -0.80
CA ALA A 54 10.41 -4.11 -0.12
C ALA A 54 10.51 -2.60 -0.36
N ILE A 55 11.71 -2.01 -0.23
CA ILE A 55 11.95 -0.60 -0.52
C ILE A 55 11.61 -0.26 -1.97
N ALA A 56 12.08 -1.07 -2.93
CA ALA A 56 11.80 -0.85 -4.34
C ALA A 56 10.30 -0.93 -4.64
N VAL A 57 9.59 -1.93 -4.08
CA VAL A 57 8.15 -2.11 -4.23
C VAL A 57 7.36 -0.98 -3.57
N LEU A 58 7.76 -0.51 -2.40
CA LEU A 58 7.12 0.62 -1.72
C LEU A 58 7.22 1.90 -2.55
N ILE A 59 8.40 2.20 -3.10
CA ILE A 59 8.61 3.39 -3.95
C ILE A 59 7.84 3.25 -5.26
N ALA A 60 8.10 2.19 -6.04
CA ALA A 60 7.50 2.00 -7.35
C ALA A 60 5.98 1.85 -7.24
N GLY A 61 5.51 1.05 -6.28
CA GLY A 61 4.09 0.84 -6.01
C GLY A 61 3.38 2.13 -5.64
N SER A 62 3.94 2.96 -4.77
CA SER A 62 3.35 4.25 -4.37
C SER A 62 3.31 5.24 -5.54
N VAL A 63 4.39 5.35 -6.32
CA VAL A 63 4.44 6.22 -7.51
C VAL A 63 3.41 5.79 -8.55
N LEU A 64 3.35 4.50 -8.87
CA LEU A 64 2.38 3.96 -9.82
C LEU A 64 0.95 4.09 -9.29
N LEU A 65 0.74 3.90 -7.98
CA LEU A 65 -0.56 4.08 -7.36
C LEU A 65 -1.02 5.53 -7.45
N VAL A 66 -0.17 6.54 -7.34
CA VAL A 66 -0.60 7.96 -7.39
C VAL A 66 -0.66 8.50 -8.81
N PHE A 67 0.35 8.24 -9.63
CA PHE A 67 0.52 8.88 -10.94
C PHE A 67 0.14 7.98 -12.13
N GLY A 68 -0.07 6.68 -11.90
CA GLY A 68 -0.45 5.74 -12.94
C GLY A 68 -1.83 6.04 -13.53
N ARG A 69 -1.94 5.90 -14.86
CA ARG A 69 -3.24 5.92 -15.58
C ARG A 69 -4.13 4.73 -15.23
N ASN A 70 -3.51 3.62 -14.81
CA ASN A 70 -4.14 2.42 -14.31
C ASN A 70 -3.49 2.08 -12.96
N THR A 71 -4.29 2.08 -11.89
CA THR A 71 -3.83 1.82 -10.52
C THR A 71 -3.56 0.34 -10.24
N THR A 72 -4.02 -0.58 -11.09
CA THR A 72 -3.89 -2.03 -10.85
C THR A 72 -2.45 -2.43 -10.56
N LEU A 73 -1.48 -1.97 -11.36
CA LEU A 73 -0.08 -2.37 -11.16
C LEU A 73 0.47 -1.82 -9.83
N GLY A 74 0.28 -0.53 -9.54
CA GLY A 74 0.76 0.07 -8.30
C GLY A 74 0.10 -0.53 -7.06
N ALA A 75 -1.21 -0.73 -7.09
CA ALA A 75 -1.95 -1.33 -6.00
C ALA A 75 -1.59 -2.80 -5.78
N SER A 76 -1.41 -3.59 -6.84
CA SER A 76 -0.98 -4.98 -6.74
C SER A 76 0.43 -5.13 -6.15
N LEU A 77 1.37 -4.27 -6.55
CA LEU A 77 2.73 -4.26 -5.98
C LEU A 77 2.69 -4.01 -4.46
N LEU A 78 1.96 -2.97 -4.03
CA LEU A 78 1.82 -2.66 -2.62
C LEU A 78 1.06 -3.76 -1.86
N LEU A 79 0.08 -4.41 -2.48
CA LEU A 79 -0.68 -5.50 -1.87
C LEU A 79 0.18 -6.73 -1.63
N VAL A 80 0.99 -7.13 -2.62
CA VAL A 80 1.94 -8.24 -2.51
C VAL A 80 2.99 -7.99 -1.43
N PHE A 81 3.40 -6.74 -1.22
CA PHE A 81 4.26 -6.37 -0.10
C PHE A 81 3.53 -6.41 1.26
N LEU A 82 2.32 -5.86 1.31
CA LEU A 82 1.60 -5.62 2.56
C LEU A 82 1.11 -6.90 3.22
N VAL A 83 0.60 -7.87 2.43
CA VAL A 83 0.02 -9.11 2.97
C VAL A 83 1.08 -9.93 3.75
N PRO A 84 2.24 -10.29 3.18
CA PRO A 84 3.27 -11.02 3.93
C PRO A 84 3.80 -10.21 5.11
N THR A 85 4.00 -8.90 4.95
CA THR A 85 4.45 -8.02 6.04
C THR A 85 3.48 -8.06 7.22
N THR A 86 2.18 -8.03 6.95
CA THR A 86 1.14 -8.13 7.99
C THR A 86 1.22 -9.45 8.72
N LEU A 87 1.27 -10.55 7.97
CA LEU A 87 1.29 -11.90 8.54
C LEU A 87 2.53 -12.16 9.39
N ILE A 88 3.70 -11.70 8.94
CA ILE A 88 4.98 -11.95 9.61
C ILE A 88 5.21 -11.03 10.81
N PHE A 89 4.85 -9.75 10.70
CA PHE A 89 5.26 -8.74 11.69
C PHE A 89 4.18 -8.36 12.70
N HIS A 90 2.90 -8.63 12.42
CA HIS A 90 1.78 -8.09 13.20
C HIS A 90 0.76 -9.12 13.70
N THR A 91 0.99 -10.43 13.53
CA THR A 91 -0.03 -11.46 13.87
C THR A 91 0.22 -12.16 15.22
N PHE A 92 1.43 -12.08 15.77
CA PHE A 92 1.80 -12.79 17.00
C PHE A 92 2.66 -11.92 17.93
N PRO A 93 2.04 -11.21 18.90
CA PRO A 93 0.58 -11.06 19.07
C PRO A 93 -0.04 -10.18 17.97
N VAL A 94 -1.36 -10.28 17.78
CA VAL A 94 -2.09 -9.36 16.91
C VAL A 94 -2.00 -7.96 17.50
N ASP A 95 -1.37 -7.04 16.77
CA ASP A 95 -1.17 -5.66 17.20
C ASP A 95 -1.98 -4.65 16.38
N ARG A 96 -1.80 -3.36 16.67
CA ARG A 96 -2.48 -2.28 15.94
C ARG A 96 -2.12 -2.24 14.45
N GLY A 97 -0.91 -2.66 14.09
CA GLY A 97 -0.46 -2.73 12.70
C GLY A 97 -1.26 -3.72 11.88
N PHE A 98 -1.70 -4.84 12.48
CA PHE A 98 -2.57 -5.81 11.80
C PHE A 98 -3.87 -5.18 11.32
N VAL A 99 -4.57 -4.48 12.22
CA VAL A 99 -5.88 -3.86 11.92
C VAL A 99 -5.73 -2.74 10.89
N MET A 100 -4.67 -1.93 11.01
CA MET A 100 -4.36 -0.88 10.02
C MET A 100 -4.07 -1.48 8.64
N ASN A 101 -3.28 -2.55 8.59
CA ASN A 101 -2.94 -3.19 7.32
C ASN A 101 -4.16 -3.89 6.70
N LEU A 102 -5.07 -4.45 7.48
CA LEU A 102 -6.31 -5.04 6.96
C LEU A 102 -7.17 -3.99 6.24
N ALA A 103 -7.30 -2.80 6.80
CA ALA A 103 -7.99 -1.68 6.15
C ALA A 103 -7.28 -1.25 4.85
N LEU A 104 -5.95 -1.17 4.85
CA LEU A 104 -5.16 -0.84 3.66
C LEU A 104 -5.24 -1.91 2.58
N ILE A 105 -5.21 -3.19 2.95
CA ILE A 105 -5.43 -4.32 2.03
C ILE A 105 -6.77 -4.15 1.32
N GLY A 106 -7.84 -3.85 2.06
CA GLY A 106 -9.15 -3.55 1.48
C GLY A 106 -9.11 -2.36 0.51
N GLY A 107 -8.46 -1.27 0.90
CA GLY A 107 -8.29 -0.09 0.04
C GLY A 107 -7.54 -0.39 -1.27
N LEU A 108 -6.47 -1.19 -1.20
CA LEU A 108 -5.71 -1.62 -2.37
C LEU A 108 -6.51 -2.54 -3.28
N ILE A 109 -7.31 -3.47 -2.73
CA ILE A 109 -8.21 -4.32 -3.52
C ILE A 109 -9.26 -3.45 -4.26
N LEU A 110 -9.81 -2.44 -3.59
CA LEU A 110 -10.70 -1.47 -4.25
C LEU A 110 -9.98 -0.69 -5.35
N ALA A 111 -8.72 -0.28 -5.13
CA ALA A 111 -7.91 0.39 -6.14
C ALA A 111 -7.58 -0.51 -7.35
N ILE A 112 -7.47 -1.83 -7.16
CA ILE A 112 -7.29 -2.80 -8.26
C ILE A 112 -8.58 -2.96 -9.05
N THR A 113 -9.72 -3.12 -8.38
CA THR A 113 -11.03 -3.37 -9.01
C THR A 113 -11.63 -2.14 -9.67
N ARG A 114 -11.29 -0.93 -9.20
CA ARG A 114 -11.80 0.36 -9.71
C ARG A 114 -10.77 1.13 -10.53
N ALA A 115 -9.82 0.43 -11.16
CA ALA A 115 -8.62 1.05 -11.72
C ALA A 115 -8.81 1.95 -12.96
N ARG A 116 -10.02 2.01 -13.54
CA ARG A 116 -10.38 2.93 -14.62
C ARG A 116 -11.55 3.80 -14.16
N GLY A 117 -11.43 5.12 -14.35
CA GLY A 117 -12.30 6.17 -13.78
C GLY A 117 -13.82 6.10 -14.06
N ASN A 118 -14.30 5.06 -14.74
CA ASN A 118 -15.73 4.77 -14.93
C ASN A 118 -16.32 3.87 -13.84
N ALA A 119 -15.50 3.39 -12.89
CA ALA A 119 -15.94 2.54 -11.78
C ALA A 119 -16.34 3.31 -10.51
N VAL A 120 -16.32 4.66 -10.54
CA VAL A 120 -16.78 5.48 -9.42
C VAL A 120 -18.31 5.48 -9.40
N PRO A 121 -18.96 5.04 -8.31
CA PRO A 121 -20.41 5.21 -8.16
C PRO A 121 -20.77 6.69 -8.31
N SER A 122 -21.54 7.02 -9.33
CA SER A 122 -21.99 8.40 -9.55
C SER A 122 -23.25 8.65 -8.71
N PHE A 123 -23.18 9.62 -7.80
CA PHE A 123 -24.34 10.11 -7.06
C PHE A 123 -25.24 11.03 -7.89
N ASN A 124 -25.01 11.16 -9.21
CA ASN A 124 -25.87 11.98 -10.09
C ASN A 124 -27.35 11.60 -10.00
N HIS A 125 -27.65 10.33 -9.68
CA HIS A 125 -29.01 9.85 -9.48
C HIS A 125 -29.70 10.42 -8.23
N LEU A 126 -28.95 10.93 -7.25
CA LEU A 126 -29.50 11.60 -6.06
C LEU A 126 -29.87 13.06 -6.32
N ARG A 127 -29.42 13.64 -7.45
CA ARG A 127 -29.63 15.06 -7.77
C ARG A 127 -31.00 15.38 -8.38
N HIS A 128 -31.80 14.37 -8.71
CA HIS A 128 -33.08 14.53 -9.41
C HIS A 128 -34.33 14.27 -8.55
N LYS A 129 -34.20 14.24 -7.21
CA LYS A 129 -35.33 14.06 -6.28
C LYS A 129 -35.58 15.30 -5.39
N GLY A 130 -35.44 16.49 -5.96
CA GLY A 130 -35.81 17.76 -5.32
C GLY A 130 -36.81 18.51 -6.17
#